data_AF-A0A8I2FWU9-F1
#
_entry.id   AF-A0A8I2FWU9-F1
#
_cell.length_a   1.000
_cell.length_b   1.000
_cell.length_c   1.000
_cell.angle_alpha   90.00
_cell.angle_beta   90.00
_cell.angle_gamma   90.00
#
_symmetry.space_group_name_H-M   'P 1'
#
loop_
_entity.id
_entity.type
_entity.pdbx_description
1 polymer ?
#
loop_
_entity_poly.entity_id
_entity_poly.type
_entity_poly.pdbx_seq_one_letter_code
_entity_poly.pdbx_strand_id
1 'polypeptide(L)'
;MNSFRTFSKYMGILFVILIVSISTISCSKEKKDYEAAKAINSIEAYETFLRIHTPGKYTKKARAELKHLYFERAKSINDIETYTKFIEKYPESQLAKEAQKRMEKIEYENTELVHRVKNYREFIKKYPNSFLLTRANAKIEELRKERIPPLRNVDNIKLIIKQDFPEDFQLKKIEKNIVNFIHKYSDLDVSNIESSENIIILKIQIKG
;
A
#
# COMPACT_ATOMS: atom_id res chain seq x y z
N MET A 1 20.55 -67.90 -31.16
CA MET A 1 20.84 -66.45 -31.05
C MET A 1 19.65 -65.52 -31.40
N ASN A 2 18.58 -65.98 -32.05
CA ASN A 2 17.44 -65.12 -32.42
C ASN A 2 16.43 -64.85 -31.29
N SER A 3 16.32 -65.74 -30.30
CA SER A 3 15.38 -65.62 -29.17
C SER A 3 15.73 -64.50 -28.17
N PHE A 4 17.02 -64.19 -27.98
CA PHE A 4 17.45 -63.13 -27.05
C PHE A 4 17.18 -61.72 -27.60
N ARG A 5 17.29 -61.53 -28.92
CA ARG A 5 16.99 -60.26 -29.59
C ARG A 5 15.50 -59.94 -29.64
N THR A 6 14.63 -60.94 -29.74
CA THR A 6 13.18 -60.73 -29.68
C THR A 6 12.74 -60.40 -28.25
N PHE A 7 13.29 -61.08 -27.24
CA PHE A 7 13.02 -60.80 -25.83
C PHE A 7 13.38 -59.35 -25.41
N SER A 8 14.53 -58.85 -25.86
CA SER A 8 14.96 -57.46 -25.63
C SER A 8 14.01 -56.42 -26.24
N LYS A 9 13.43 -56.69 -27.42
CA LYS A 9 12.43 -55.81 -28.06
C LYS A 9 11.11 -55.76 -27.27
N TYR A 10 10.65 -56.90 -26.74
CA TYR A 10 9.42 -56.94 -25.94
C TYR A 10 9.57 -56.24 -24.57
N MET A 11 10.73 -56.35 -23.93
CA MET A 11 11.01 -55.61 -22.68
C MET A 11 11.05 -54.09 -22.88
N GLY A 12 11.58 -53.61 -24.00
CA GLY A 12 11.52 -52.17 -24.35
C GLY A 12 10.10 -51.67 -24.60
N ILE A 13 9.26 -52.46 -25.29
CA ILE A 13 7.85 -52.12 -25.53
C ILE A 13 7.04 -52.12 -24.22
N LEU A 14 7.25 -53.12 -23.35
CA LEU A 14 6.63 -53.17 -22.02
C LEU A 14 7.00 -51.96 -21.15
N PHE A 15 8.26 -51.53 -21.18
CA PHE A 15 8.73 -50.36 -20.44
C PHE A 15 8.10 -49.05 -20.97
N VAL A 16 7.93 -48.92 -22.29
CA VAL A 16 7.22 -47.79 -22.90
C VAL A 16 5.73 -47.80 -22.54
N ILE A 17 5.07 -48.96 -22.56
CA ILE A 17 3.66 -49.08 -22.13
C ILE A 17 3.49 -48.77 -20.64
N LEU A 18 4.45 -49.15 -19.79
CA LEU A 18 4.45 -48.83 -18.36
C LEU A 18 4.61 -47.32 -18.10
N ILE A 19 5.48 -46.65 -18.86
CA ILE A 19 5.65 -45.19 -18.78
C ILE A 19 4.42 -44.45 -19.32
N VAL A 20 3.81 -44.93 -20.41
CA VAL A 20 2.57 -44.36 -20.99
C VAL A 20 1.37 -44.55 -20.05
N SER A 21 1.29 -45.69 -19.35
CA SER A 21 0.23 -45.93 -18.35
C SER A 21 0.41 -45.07 -17.09
N ILE A 22 1.63 -44.86 -16.60
CA ILE A 22 1.91 -43.95 -15.48
C ILE A 22 1.56 -42.49 -15.83
N SER A 23 1.87 -42.05 -17.05
CA SER A 23 1.58 -40.67 -17.51
C SER A 23 0.09 -40.42 -17.78
N THR A 24 -0.66 -41.43 -18.23
CA THR A 24 -2.13 -41.31 -18.42
C THR A 24 -2.91 -41.32 -17.10
N ILE A 25 -2.50 -42.15 -16.12
CA ILE A 25 -3.11 -42.19 -14.78
C ILE A 25 -2.93 -40.84 -14.07
N SER A 26 -1.72 -40.27 -14.13
CA SER A 26 -1.40 -38.97 -13.52
C SER A 26 -2.29 -37.84 -14.07
N CYS A 27 -2.53 -37.80 -15.37
CA CYS A 27 -3.36 -36.76 -16.01
C CYS A 27 -4.85 -36.88 -15.63
N SER A 28 -5.37 -38.10 -15.50
CA SER A 28 -6.76 -38.35 -15.11
C SER A 28 -7.05 -37.98 -13.65
N LYS A 29 -6.07 -38.21 -12.75
CA LYS A 29 -6.17 -37.88 -11.33
C LYS A 29 -6.04 -36.38 -11.08
N GLU A 30 -5.09 -35.71 -11.73
CA GLU A 30 -4.93 -34.24 -11.63
C GLU A 30 -6.24 -33.53 -11.98
N LYS A 31 -6.92 -33.95 -13.06
CA LYS A 31 -8.22 -33.37 -13.43
C LYS A 31 -9.26 -33.54 -12.31
N LYS A 32 -9.39 -34.73 -11.74
CA LYS A 32 -10.37 -35.00 -10.66
C LYS A 32 -10.07 -34.17 -9.41
N ASP A 33 -8.81 -34.12 -9.00
CA ASP A 33 -8.38 -33.36 -7.83
C ASP A 33 -8.58 -31.85 -8.05
N TYR A 34 -8.37 -31.35 -9.28
CA TYR A 34 -8.66 -29.97 -9.64
C TYR A 34 -10.16 -29.66 -9.59
N GLU A 35 -11.01 -30.51 -10.18
CA GLU A 35 -12.47 -30.31 -10.12
C GLU A 35 -12.99 -30.38 -8.67
N ALA A 36 -12.41 -31.22 -7.82
CA ALA A 36 -12.73 -31.26 -6.39
C ALA A 36 -12.33 -29.94 -5.68
N ALA A 37 -11.11 -29.44 -5.92
CA ALA A 37 -10.68 -28.15 -5.38
C ALA A 37 -11.57 -27.00 -5.85
N LYS A 38 -11.96 -27.02 -7.13
CA LYS A 38 -12.87 -26.05 -7.73
C LYS A 38 -14.28 -26.12 -7.15
N ALA A 39 -14.79 -27.31 -6.85
CA ALA A 39 -16.10 -27.48 -6.22
C ALA A 39 -16.13 -26.93 -4.78
N ILE A 40 -15.03 -27.11 -4.02
CA ILE A 40 -14.89 -26.54 -2.68
C ILE A 40 -14.66 -25.03 -2.73
N ASN A 41 -13.89 -24.56 -3.73
CA ASN A 41 -13.58 -23.16 -3.99
C ASN A 41 -13.02 -22.40 -2.78
N SER A 42 -12.12 -23.04 -2.02
CA SER A 42 -11.44 -22.41 -0.88
C SER A 42 -9.94 -22.28 -1.12
N ILE A 43 -9.31 -21.37 -0.36
CA ILE A 43 -7.86 -21.18 -0.38
C ILE A 43 -7.15 -22.51 -0.07
N GLU A 44 -7.58 -23.19 0.98
CA GLU A 44 -7.00 -24.45 1.47
C GLU A 44 -7.13 -25.57 0.43
N ALA A 45 -8.27 -25.65 -0.27
CA ALA A 45 -8.51 -26.65 -1.30
C ALA A 45 -7.57 -26.46 -2.50
N TYR A 46 -7.42 -25.23 -3.00
CA TYR A 46 -6.50 -24.94 -4.09
C TYR A 46 -5.03 -25.03 -3.68
N GLU A 47 -4.66 -24.64 -2.45
CA GLU A 47 -3.30 -24.80 -1.92
C GLU A 47 -2.93 -26.28 -1.78
N THR A 48 -3.87 -27.10 -1.29
CA THR A 48 -3.69 -28.55 -1.23
C THR A 48 -3.50 -29.15 -2.61
N PHE A 49 -4.35 -28.77 -3.58
CA PHE A 49 -4.21 -29.19 -4.96
C PHE A 49 -2.84 -28.81 -5.55
N LEU A 50 -2.42 -27.55 -5.37
CA LEU A 50 -1.14 -27.05 -5.90
C LEU A 50 0.08 -27.68 -5.24
N ARG A 51 -0.02 -28.11 -3.97
CA ARG A 51 1.03 -28.85 -3.26
C ARG A 51 1.18 -30.28 -3.79
N ILE A 52 0.08 -30.92 -4.16
CA ILE A 52 0.08 -32.29 -4.68
C ILE A 52 0.51 -32.31 -6.16
N HIS A 53 0.05 -31.32 -6.93
CA HIS A 53 0.25 -31.24 -8.38
C HIS A 53 1.12 -30.04 -8.73
N THR A 54 2.43 -30.22 -8.87
CA THR A 54 3.34 -29.20 -9.42
C THR A 54 4.55 -29.78 -10.15
N PRO A 55 4.83 -29.39 -11.42
CA PRO A 55 3.95 -28.72 -12.40
C PRO A 55 2.94 -29.69 -13.04
N GLY A 56 1.78 -29.17 -13.46
CA GLY A 56 0.69 -29.96 -14.06
C GLY A 56 -0.25 -29.12 -14.92
N LYS A 57 -1.10 -29.77 -15.73
CA LYS A 57 -1.99 -29.14 -16.73
C LYS A 57 -2.97 -28.12 -16.12
N TYR A 58 -3.39 -28.33 -14.88
CA TYR A 58 -4.40 -27.52 -14.19
C TYR A 58 -3.79 -26.51 -13.21
N THR A 59 -2.48 -26.60 -12.93
CA THR A 59 -1.79 -25.73 -11.96
C THR A 59 -1.89 -24.24 -12.28
N LYS A 60 -1.80 -23.83 -13.54
CA LYS A 60 -1.96 -22.43 -13.95
C LYS A 60 -3.35 -21.90 -13.64
N LYS A 61 -4.39 -22.71 -13.85
CA LYS A 61 -5.78 -22.34 -13.53
C LYS A 61 -5.98 -22.26 -12.02
N ALA A 62 -5.57 -23.28 -11.28
CA ALA A 62 -5.64 -23.29 -9.81
C ALA A 62 -4.91 -22.09 -9.17
N ARG A 63 -3.74 -21.71 -9.67
CA ARG A 63 -3.02 -20.49 -9.20
C ARG A 63 -3.80 -19.21 -9.47
N ALA A 64 -4.50 -19.13 -10.60
CA ALA A 64 -5.32 -17.97 -10.93
C ALA A 64 -6.53 -17.88 -9.98
N GLU A 65 -7.26 -18.97 -9.78
CA GLU A 65 -8.40 -19.04 -8.85
C GLU A 65 -7.97 -18.73 -7.41
N LEU A 66 -6.89 -19.34 -6.95
CA LEU A 66 -6.33 -19.09 -5.62
C LEU A 66 -5.99 -17.62 -5.40
N LYS A 67 -5.37 -16.98 -6.39
CA LYS A 67 -5.07 -15.54 -6.34
C LYS A 67 -6.35 -14.70 -6.24
N HIS A 68 -7.40 -15.04 -6.99
CA HIS A 68 -8.69 -14.36 -6.88
C HIS A 68 -9.28 -14.51 -5.47
N LEU A 69 -9.26 -15.70 -4.89
CA LEU A 69 -9.76 -15.93 -3.52
C LEU A 69 -8.97 -15.12 -2.48
N TYR A 70 -7.65 -15.05 -2.60
CA TYR A 70 -6.84 -14.22 -1.72
C TYR A 70 -7.19 -12.72 -1.84
N PHE A 71 -7.46 -12.25 -3.05
CA PHE A 71 -7.88 -10.86 -3.27
C PHE A 71 -9.26 -10.58 -2.68
N GLU A 72 -10.23 -11.49 -2.87
CA GLU A 72 -11.57 -11.36 -2.29
C GLU A 72 -11.52 -11.39 -0.76
N ARG A 73 -10.66 -12.22 -0.17
CA ARG A 73 -10.40 -12.18 1.28
C ARG A 73 -9.87 -10.82 1.73
N ALA A 74 -8.90 -10.26 1.01
CA ALA A 74 -8.36 -8.93 1.31
C ALA A 74 -9.45 -7.84 1.20
N LYS A 75 -10.30 -7.92 0.18
CA LYS A 75 -11.45 -7.02 0.02
C LYS A 75 -12.49 -7.16 1.12
N SER A 76 -12.74 -8.37 1.60
CA SER A 76 -13.73 -8.63 2.64
C SER A 76 -13.27 -8.11 4.00
N ILE A 77 -11.99 -8.25 4.33
CA ILE A 77 -11.41 -7.75 5.59
C ILE A 77 -11.21 -6.23 5.49
N ASN A 78 -10.78 -5.76 4.32
CA ASN A 78 -10.61 -4.34 3.97
C ASN A 78 -9.68 -3.57 4.93
N ASP A 79 -8.50 -4.14 5.21
CA ASP A 79 -7.46 -3.49 6.01
C ASP A 79 -6.11 -3.42 5.29
N ILE A 80 -5.21 -2.59 5.81
CA ILE A 80 -3.89 -2.36 5.22
C ILE A 80 -3.05 -3.64 5.26
N GLU A 81 -3.12 -4.42 6.34
CA GLU A 81 -2.30 -5.61 6.54
C GLU A 81 -2.60 -6.69 5.50
N THR A 82 -3.89 -6.96 5.25
CA THR A 82 -4.32 -8.01 4.32
C THR A 82 -4.05 -7.62 2.87
N TYR A 83 -4.25 -6.35 2.50
CA TYR A 83 -3.83 -5.87 1.18
C TYR A 83 -2.31 -5.92 1.00
N THR A 84 -1.53 -5.58 2.03
CA THR A 84 -0.07 -5.66 1.99
C THR A 84 0.39 -7.10 1.73
N LYS A 85 -0.09 -8.06 2.51
CA LYS A 85 0.18 -9.49 2.31
C LYS A 85 -0.20 -9.98 0.92
N PHE A 86 -1.32 -9.49 0.38
CA PHE A 86 -1.75 -9.82 -0.97
C PHE A 86 -0.79 -9.30 -2.05
N ILE A 87 -0.37 -8.03 -1.92
CA ILE A 87 0.55 -7.37 -2.86
C ILE A 87 1.92 -8.07 -2.83
N GLU A 88 2.43 -8.40 -1.65
CA GLU A 88 3.69 -9.15 -1.49
C GLU A 88 3.63 -10.53 -2.13
N LYS A 89 2.47 -11.22 -2.01
CA LYS A 89 2.28 -12.55 -2.60
C LYS A 89 2.10 -12.52 -4.12
N TYR A 90 1.55 -11.43 -4.69
CA TYR A 90 1.22 -11.31 -6.11
C TYR A 90 1.61 -9.97 -6.75
N PRO A 91 2.88 -9.53 -6.67
CA PRO A 91 3.29 -8.15 -6.94
C PRO A 91 3.06 -7.70 -8.39
N GLU A 92 3.19 -8.61 -9.36
CA GLU A 92 3.02 -8.30 -10.78
C GLU A 92 1.56 -8.39 -11.25
N SER A 93 0.63 -8.77 -10.38
CA SER A 93 -0.77 -8.97 -10.76
C SER A 93 -1.52 -7.64 -10.91
N GLN A 94 -2.44 -7.59 -11.87
CA GLN A 94 -3.35 -6.44 -11.97
C GLN A 94 -4.21 -6.26 -10.70
N LEU A 95 -4.51 -7.35 -10.00
CA LEU A 95 -5.19 -7.32 -8.70
C LEU A 95 -4.35 -6.66 -7.62
N ALA A 96 -3.02 -6.79 -7.65
CA ALA A 96 -2.15 -6.10 -6.69
C ALA A 96 -2.18 -4.58 -6.90
N LYS A 97 -2.28 -4.12 -8.15
CA LYS A 97 -2.52 -2.70 -8.42
C LYS A 97 -3.88 -2.23 -7.88
N GLU A 98 -4.91 -3.06 -7.94
CA GLU A 98 -6.20 -2.74 -7.33
C GLU A 98 -6.13 -2.74 -5.79
N ALA A 99 -5.47 -3.74 -5.19
CA ALA A 99 -5.22 -3.80 -3.75
C ALA A 99 -4.49 -2.55 -3.26
N GLN A 100 -3.46 -2.11 -3.99
CA GLN A 100 -2.71 -0.88 -3.70
C GLN A 100 -3.63 0.34 -3.69
N LYS A 101 -4.50 0.50 -4.71
CA LYS A 101 -5.47 1.61 -4.75
C LYS A 101 -6.46 1.58 -3.58
N ARG A 102 -6.91 0.40 -3.16
CA ARG A 102 -7.81 0.24 -2.00
C ARG A 102 -7.10 0.60 -0.69
N MET A 103 -5.86 0.17 -0.53
CA MET A 103 -5.01 0.51 0.60
C MET A 103 -4.76 2.03 0.69
N GLU A 104 -4.41 2.68 -0.43
CA GLU A 104 -4.27 4.14 -0.49
C GLU A 104 -5.56 4.87 -0.09
N LYS A 105 -6.73 4.34 -0.49
CA LYS A 105 -8.03 4.91 -0.11
C LYS A 105 -8.25 4.85 1.40
N ILE A 106 -7.95 3.73 2.05
CA ILE A 106 -8.07 3.58 3.51
C ILE A 106 -7.16 4.58 4.22
N GLU A 107 -5.90 4.70 3.79
CA GLU A 107 -4.96 5.65 4.40
C GLU A 107 -5.37 7.11 4.17
N TYR A 108 -5.93 7.40 3.00
CA TYR A 108 -6.46 8.73 2.71
C TYR A 108 -7.69 9.06 3.56
N GLU A 109 -8.62 8.11 3.73
CA GLU A 109 -9.79 8.27 4.61
C GLU A 109 -9.34 8.54 6.06
N ASN A 110 -8.34 7.82 6.57
CA ASN A 110 -7.75 8.09 7.88
C ASN A 110 -7.08 9.47 7.95
N THR A 111 -6.47 9.92 6.86
CA THR A 111 -5.90 11.27 6.74
C THR A 111 -6.99 12.34 6.79
N GLU A 112 -8.12 12.12 6.11
CA GLU A 112 -9.28 13.01 6.15
C GLU A 112 -9.88 13.13 7.54
N LEU A 113 -9.93 12.03 8.32
CA LEU A 113 -10.42 12.05 9.70
C LEU A 113 -9.57 12.91 10.64
N VAL A 114 -8.24 12.90 10.48
CA VAL A 114 -7.33 13.74 11.29
C VAL A 114 -7.41 15.21 10.88
N HIS A 115 -7.69 15.48 9.60
CA HIS A 115 -7.96 16.80 9.05
C HIS A 115 -6.83 17.83 9.32
N ARG A 116 -5.58 17.43 9.05
CA ARG A 116 -4.39 18.27 9.24
C ARG A 116 -3.50 18.27 8.00
N VAL A 117 -2.97 19.45 7.65
CA VAL A 117 -2.03 19.63 6.52
C VAL A 117 -0.84 18.67 6.59
N LYS A 118 -0.27 18.46 7.78
CA LYS A 118 0.86 17.53 7.99
C LYS A 118 0.53 16.11 7.49
N ASN A 119 -0.64 15.58 7.84
CA ASN A 119 -1.04 14.23 7.46
C ASN A 119 -1.24 14.10 5.94
N TYR A 120 -1.84 15.09 5.28
CA TYR A 120 -1.95 15.09 3.82
C TYR A 120 -0.57 15.14 3.13
N ARG A 121 0.40 15.88 3.69
CA ARG A 121 1.78 15.88 3.16
C ARG A 121 2.48 14.55 3.35
N GLU A 122 2.31 13.91 4.50
CA GLU A 122 2.83 12.56 4.75
C GLU A 122 2.22 11.55 3.77
N PHE A 123 0.91 11.63 3.50
CA PHE A 123 0.25 10.82 2.49
C PHE A 123 0.85 11.05 1.09
N ILE A 124 1.01 12.30 0.66
CA ILE A 124 1.60 12.66 -0.65
C ILE A 124 3.04 12.12 -0.77
N LYS A 125 3.84 12.26 0.30
CA LYS A 125 5.22 11.76 0.36
C LYS A 125 5.26 10.23 0.26
N LYS A 126 4.34 9.55 0.93
CA LYS A 126 4.25 8.08 0.91
C LYS A 126 3.74 7.54 -0.43
N TYR A 127 2.84 8.26 -1.09
CA TYR A 127 2.22 7.85 -2.36
C TYR A 127 2.37 8.92 -3.47
N PRO A 128 3.59 9.15 -3.96
CA PRO A 128 3.88 10.22 -4.93
C PRO A 128 3.26 10.03 -6.31
N ASN A 129 2.66 8.86 -6.58
CA ASN A 129 1.93 8.55 -7.81
C ASN A 129 0.46 8.16 -7.54
N SER A 130 -0.08 8.50 -6.37
CA SER A 130 -1.47 8.18 -6.03
C SER A 130 -2.45 8.89 -6.94
N PHE A 131 -3.56 8.23 -7.27
CA PHE A 131 -4.71 8.88 -7.92
C PHE A 131 -5.40 9.91 -7.00
N LEU A 132 -5.04 9.94 -5.71
CA LEU A 132 -5.60 10.85 -4.71
C LEU A 132 -4.76 12.12 -4.49
N LEU A 133 -3.63 12.28 -5.18
CA LEU A 133 -2.74 13.45 -5.01
C LEU A 133 -3.44 14.78 -5.22
N THR A 134 -4.23 14.91 -6.29
CA THR A 134 -4.98 16.14 -6.58
C THR A 134 -5.94 16.49 -5.45
N ARG A 135 -6.64 15.49 -4.90
CA ARG A 135 -7.58 15.67 -3.79
C ARG A 135 -6.84 16.01 -2.49
N ALA A 136 -5.72 15.35 -2.22
CA ALA A 136 -4.86 15.64 -1.07
C ALA A 136 -4.35 17.10 -1.10
N ASN A 137 -3.84 17.56 -2.25
CA ASN A 137 -3.40 18.94 -2.44
C ASN A 137 -4.54 19.95 -2.30
N ALA A 138 -5.71 19.67 -2.89
CA ALA A 138 -6.88 20.53 -2.73
C ALA A 138 -7.28 20.68 -1.25
N LYS A 139 -7.24 19.59 -0.48
CA LYS A 139 -7.51 19.64 0.97
C LYS A 139 -6.47 20.42 1.76
N ILE A 140 -5.20 20.36 1.36
CA ILE A 140 -4.17 21.23 1.95
C ILE A 140 -4.51 22.71 1.72
N GLU A 141 -4.89 23.09 0.50
CA GLU A 141 -5.24 24.47 0.17
C GLU A 141 -6.51 24.95 0.88
N GLU A 142 -7.53 24.09 0.98
CA GLU A 142 -8.75 24.33 1.75
C GLU A 142 -8.42 24.61 3.22
N LEU A 143 -7.68 23.70 3.87
CA LEU A 143 -7.25 23.83 5.26
C LEU A 143 -6.40 25.08 5.52
N ARG A 144 -5.57 25.46 4.55
CA ARG A 144 -4.79 26.71 4.64
C ARG A 144 -5.71 27.92 4.63
N LYS A 145 -6.69 27.96 3.73
CA LYS A 145 -7.67 29.07 3.66
C LYS A 145 -8.51 29.16 4.93
N GLU A 146 -8.95 28.03 5.49
CA GLU A 146 -9.73 27.99 6.73
C GLU A 146 -8.91 28.43 7.95
N ARG A 147 -7.63 28.04 8.02
CA ARG A 147 -6.73 28.41 9.13
C ARG A 147 -6.22 29.83 9.09
N ILE A 148 -6.46 30.56 8.00
CA ILE A 148 -6.13 31.97 7.87
C ILE A 148 -7.40 32.77 8.26
N PRO A 149 -7.56 33.29 9.49
CA PRO A 149 -7.99 34.68 9.55
C PRO A 149 -6.90 35.43 8.77
N PRO A 150 -7.22 36.26 7.77
CA PRO A 150 -6.18 36.95 7.02
C PRO A 150 -5.18 37.54 8.01
N LEU A 151 -3.90 37.18 7.87
CA LEU A 151 -2.76 37.80 8.57
C LEU A 151 -2.61 39.25 8.05
N ARG A 152 -3.71 39.98 8.03
CA ARG A 152 -3.87 41.34 7.54
C ARG A 152 -3.57 42.36 8.62
N ASN A 153 -3.65 41.98 9.90
CA ASN A 153 -3.33 42.87 11.00
C ASN A 153 -2.69 42.15 12.20
N VAL A 154 -2.03 42.96 13.02
CA VAL A 154 -1.31 42.56 14.23
C VAL A 154 -2.27 42.01 15.30
N ASP A 155 -3.56 42.38 15.27
CA ASP A 155 -4.55 41.95 16.26
C ASP A 155 -4.97 40.49 16.07
N ASN A 156 -5.07 40.02 14.83
CA ASN A 156 -5.31 38.60 14.53
C ASN A 156 -4.12 37.72 14.97
N ILE A 157 -2.90 38.23 14.80
CA ILE A 157 -1.67 37.57 15.28
C ILE A 157 -1.67 37.50 16.81
N LYS A 158 -2.02 38.59 17.49
CA LYS A 158 -2.18 38.62 18.96
C LYS A 158 -3.25 37.66 19.46
N LEU A 159 -4.35 37.49 18.73
CA LEU A 159 -5.45 36.61 19.12
C LEU A 159 -5.03 35.13 19.09
N ILE A 160 -4.36 34.70 18.02
CA ILE A 160 -3.81 33.34 17.87
C ILE A 160 -2.75 33.07 18.96
N ILE A 161 -1.85 34.04 19.20
CA ILE A 161 -0.82 33.90 20.24
C ILE A 161 -1.44 33.78 21.63
N LYS A 162 -2.48 34.56 21.95
CA LYS A 162 -3.20 34.48 23.24
C LYS A 162 -3.97 33.17 23.42
N GLN A 163 -4.55 32.63 22.36
CA GLN A 163 -5.34 31.40 22.41
C GLN A 163 -4.46 30.15 22.61
N ASP A 164 -3.30 30.10 21.94
CA ASP A 164 -2.40 28.95 22.01
C ASP A 164 -1.35 29.07 23.15
N PHE A 165 -1.11 30.27 23.71
CA PHE A 165 -0.09 30.54 24.74
C PHE A 165 -0.57 31.54 25.82
N PRO A 166 -1.39 31.08 26.80
CA PRO A 166 -2.08 31.96 27.74
C PRO A 166 -1.23 32.55 28.88
N GLU A 167 0.01 32.11 29.13
CA GLU A 167 0.84 32.61 30.24
C GLU A 167 2.19 33.24 29.86
N ASP A 168 2.36 34.45 30.39
CA ASP A 168 3.50 35.38 30.51
C ASP A 168 4.31 35.73 29.23
N PHE A 169 4.09 36.96 28.78
CA PHE A 169 4.43 37.53 27.47
C PHE A 169 5.81 38.21 27.51
N GLN A 170 6.88 37.43 27.61
CA GLN A 170 8.26 37.92 27.57
C GLN A 170 8.83 37.83 26.14
N LEU A 171 9.28 38.95 25.55
CA LEU A 171 9.73 39.04 24.14
C LEU A 171 10.77 37.99 23.72
N LYS A 172 11.71 37.62 24.60
CA LYS A 172 12.70 36.56 24.33
C LYS A 172 12.09 35.15 24.20
N LYS A 173 10.94 34.91 24.83
CA LYS A 173 10.19 33.64 24.72
C LYS A 173 9.31 33.63 23.45
N ILE A 174 8.91 34.82 22.99
CA ILE A 174 8.15 35.05 21.75
C ILE A 174 8.97 34.69 20.51
N GLU A 175 10.27 34.99 20.45
CA GLU A 175 11.13 34.58 19.32
C GLU A 175 11.10 33.06 19.11
N LYS A 176 11.33 32.29 20.18
CA LYS A 176 11.33 30.82 20.12
C LYS A 176 9.94 30.25 19.82
N ASN A 177 8.88 30.86 20.35
CA ASN A 177 7.50 30.43 20.11
C ASN A 177 6.99 30.79 18.72
N ILE A 178 7.35 31.97 18.17
CA ILE A 178 7.02 32.38 16.80
C ILE A 178 7.75 31.50 15.80
N VAL A 179 9.02 31.17 16.02
CA VAL A 179 9.77 30.24 15.17
C VAL A 179 9.16 28.85 15.20
N ASN A 180 8.83 28.34 16.39
CA ASN A 180 8.13 27.06 16.52
C ASN A 180 6.73 27.11 15.88
N PHE A 181 6.02 28.23 15.99
CA PHE A 181 4.72 28.44 15.34
C PHE A 181 4.85 28.44 13.82
N ILE A 182 5.82 29.19 13.27
CA ILE A 182 6.08 29.25 11.83
C ILE A 182 6.53 27.87 11.31
N HIS A 183 7.45 27.19 11.99
CA HIS A 183 7.80 25.80 11.63
C HIS A 183 6.61 24.83 11.71
N LYS A 184 5.73 24.98 12.72
CA LYS A 184 4.57 24.11 12.92
C LYS A 184 3.46 24.36 11.90
N TYR A 185 3.34 25.57 11.36
CA TYR A 185 2.18 26.00 10.58
C TYR A 185 2.48 26.46 9.14
N SER A 186 3.73 26.77 8.76
CA SER A 186 4.03 27.33 7.42
C SER A 186 5.04 26.56 6.57
N ASP A 187 5.67 25.48 7.05
CA ASP A 187 6.74 24.75 6.30
C ASP A 187 7.94 25.61 5.88
N LEU A 188 8.07 26.83 6.40
CA LEU A 188 9.16 27.74 6.04
C LEU A 188 10.38 27.41 6.91
N ASP A 189 11.54 27.24 6.27
CA ASP A 189 12.85 27.20 6.95
C ASP A 189 13.24 28.65 7.31
N VAL A 190 13.14 29.01 8.59
CA VAL A 190 13.42 30.37 9.07
C VAL A 190 14.86 30.43 9.54
N SER A 191 15.76 30.85 8.67
CA SER A 191 17.18 31.05 9.00
C SER A 191 17.48 32.53 9.22
N ASN A 192 17.80 32.88 10.47
CA ASN A 192 18.18 34.20 10.99
C ASN A 192 17.02 35.12 11.40
N ILE A 193 16.94 35.34 12.72
CA ILE A 193 16.02 36.26 13.37
C ILE A 193 16.86 37.43 13.84
N GLU A 194 16.53 38.63 13.38
CA GLU A 194 17.11 39.86 13.90
C GLU A 194 16.05 40.55 14.76
N SER A 195 16.33 40.72 16.05
CA SER A 195 15.44 41.33 17.03
C SER A 195 15.99 42.67 17.53
N SER A 196 15.17 43.71 17.53
CA SER A 196 15.37 44.92 18.33
C SER A 196 14.28 45.03 19.39
N GLU A 197 14.45 45.92 20.39
CA GLU A 197 13.57 46.05 21.56
C GLU A 197 12.07 46.11 21.22
N ASN A 198 11.70 46.56 20.02
CA ASN A 198 10.30 46.68 19.59
C ASN A 198 9.99 46.08 18.21
N ILE A 199 10.96 45.45 17.52
CA ILE A 199 10.76 44.93 16.15
C ILE A 199 11.46 43.58 16.02
N ILE A 200 10.71 42.55 15.64
CA ILE A 200 11.26 41.25 15.22
C ILE A 200 11.25 41.22 13.69
N ILE A 201 12.44 41.17 13.08
CA ILE A 201 12.62 41.00 11.64
C ILE A 201 12.98 39.53 11.39
N LEU A 202 12.08 38.81 10.72
CA LEU A 202 12.30 37.43 10.30
C LEU A 202 12.84 37.43 8.88
N LYS A 203 14.11 37.04 8.69
CA LYS A 203 14.65 36.76 7.37
C LYS A 203 14.34 35.30 7.04
N ILE A 204 13.51 35.09 6.01
CA ILE A 204 13.10 33.76 5.58
C ILE A 204 13.90 33.42 4.32
N GLN A 205 14.69 32.36 4.38
CA GLN A 205 15.42 31.85 3.22
C GLN A 205 14.68 30.64 2.67
N ILE A 206 14.00 30.84 1.54
CA ILE A 206 13.32 29.74 0.86
C ILE A 206 14.41 28.92 0.15
N LYS A 207 14.72 27.73 0.67
CA LYS A 207 15.47 26.73 -0.10
C LYS A 207 14.54 26.19 -1.17
N GLY A 208 14.91 26.43 -2.43
CA GLY A 208 14.24 25.85 -3.60
C GLY A 208 14.42 24.34 -3.68
#